data_AF-A0A5B7JE48-F1
#
_entry.id   AF-A0A5B7JE48-F1
#
_cell.length_a   1.000
_cell.length_b   1.000
_cell.length_c   1.000
_cell.angle_alpha   90.00
_cell.angle_beta   90.00
_cell.angle_gamma   90.00
#
_symmetry.space_group_name_H-M   'P 1'
#
loop_
_entity.id
_entity.type
_entity.pdbx_description
1 polymer ?
#
loop_
_entity_poly.entity_id
_entity_poly.type
_entity_poly.pdbx_seq_one_letter_code
_entity_poly.pdbx_strand_id
1 'polypeptide(L)' 'MWPRVTQGGGTDAPLGRVFVQDPDDWDLADKHFEWAGPPHPLFTLKPSDGMLFASSQVREGRHILD' A
#
# COMPACT_ATOMS: atom_id res chain seq x y z
N MET A 1 15.15 -17.07 -7.44
CA MET A 1 14.53 -17.19 -6.11
C MET A 1 13.73 -15.91 -5.89
N TRP A 2 12.41 -15.96 -6.01
CA TRP A 2 11.55 -14.81 -5.69
C TRP A 2 11.25 -14.83 -4.18
N PRO A 3 11.30 -13.69 -3.47
CA PRO A 3 11.01 -13.69 -2.04
C PRO A 3 9.53 -14.06 -1.83
N ARG A 4 9.29 -15.00 -0.90
CA ARG A 4 7.93 -15.37 -0.46
C ARG A 4 7.36 -14.20 0.32
N VAL A 5 6.29 -13.60 -0.20
CA VAL A 5 5.42 -12.74 0.62
C VAL A 5 4.62 -13.65 1.53
N THR A 6 4.96 -13.64 2.83
CA THR A 6 4.25 -14.39 3.86
C THR A 6 2.97 -13.63 4.20
N GLN A 7 1.83 -13.97 3.58
CA GLN A 7 0.53 -13.48 4.01
C GLN A 7 0.07 -14.31 5.21
N GLY A 8 0.29 -13.79 6.42
CA GLY A 8 -0.15 -14.41 7.66
C GLY A 8 -1.67 -14.23 7.85
N GLY A 9 -2.43 -15.28 7.56
CA GLY A 9 -3.60 -15.75 8.33
C GLY A 9 -4.84 -14.86 8.52
N GLY A 10 -4.83 -13.59 8.14
CA GLY A 10 -6.00 -12.72 8.08
C GLY A 10 -5.95 -11.92 6.79
N THR A 11 -7.05 -11.89 6.04
CA THR A 11 -7.09 -11.17 4.76
C THR A 11 -6.83 -9.70 5.01
N ASP A 12 -5.77 -9.14 4.43
CA ASP A 12 -5.49 -7.72 4.54
C ASP A 12 -6.72 -6.92 4.08
N ALA A 13 -7.10 -5.90 4.85
CA ALA A 13 -8.28 -5.09 4.59
C ALA A 13 -7.92 -3.96 3.60
N PRO A 14 -8.66 -3.79 2.48
CA PRO A 14 -8.43 -2.68 1.57
C PRO A 14 -8.81 -1.36 2.26
N LEU A 15 -7.87 -0.41 2.33
CA LEU A 15 -8.11 0.94 2.87
C LEU A 15 -8.53 1.95 1.80
N GLY A 16 -8.11 1.69 0.55
CA GLY A 16 -8.35 2.59 -0.57
C GLY A 16 -7.10 2.73 -1.43
N ARG A 17 -7.12 3.72 -2.32
CA ARG A 17 -6.03 4.01 -3.24
C ARG A 17 -5.38 5.35 -2.88
N VAL A 18 -4.06 5.44 -3.00
CA VAL A 18 -3.32 6.70 -2.91
C VAL A 18 -3.82 7.66 -3.98
N PHE A 19 -4.26 8.84 -3.56
CA PHE A 19 -4.68 9.90 -4.46
C PHE A 19 -3.48 10.77 -4.82
N VAL A 20 -3.26 10.99 -6.12
CA VAL A 20 -2.24 11.89 -6.66
C VAL A 20 -2.98 12.97 -7.45
N GLN A 21 -2.54 14.22 -7.28
CA GLN A 21 -3.06 15.36 -8.02
C GLN A 21 -1.96 15.88 -8.94
N ASP A 22 -1.79 15.26 -10.10
CA ASP A 22 -1.03 15.83 -11.22
C ASP A 22 -2.02 16.44 -12.24
N PRO A 23 -1.75 17.64 -12.78
CA PRO A 23 -2.53 18.20 -13.89
C PRO A 23 -2.64 17.30 -15.14
N ASP A 24 -1.70 16.37 -15.36
CA ASP A 24 -1.69 15.45 -16.51
C ASP A 24 -2.03 13.97 -16.13
N ASP A 25 -2.65 13.70 -14.97
CA ASP A 25 -2.83 12.36 -14.35
C ASP A 25 -3.96 11.45 -14.87
N TRP A 26 -4.42 11.65 -16.10
CA TRP A 26 -5.58 10.90 -16.61
C TRP A 26 -5.33 9.38 -16.82
N ASP A 27 -4.09 8.92 -16.88
CA ASP A 27 -3.74 7.49 -16.86
C ASP A 27 -3.08 7.06 -15.55
N LEU A 28 -3.69 6.07 -14.88
CA LEU A 28 -3.07 5.39 -13.73
C LEU A 28 -1.96 4.42 -14.17
N ALA A 29 -2.02 3.93 -15.41
CA ALA A 29 -1.20 2.81 -15.87
C ALA A 29 0.30 3.15 -15.99
N ASP A 30 0.65 4.42 -16.08
CA ASP A 30 2.03 4.90 -16.15
C ASP A 30 2.66 5.14 -14.76
N LYS A 31 1.86 5.05 -13.69
CA LYS A 31 2.30 5.40 -12.33
C LYS A 31 2.82 4.22 -11.55
N HIS A 32 3.85 4.52 -10.78
CA HIS A 32 4.43 3.60 -9.81
C HIS A 32 4.38 4.22 -8.42
N PHE A 33 3.90 3.46 -7.45
CA PHE A 33 3.76 3.88 -6.06
C PHE A 33 4.78 3.16 -5.19
N GLU A 34 5.53 3.91 -4.39
CA GLU A 34 6.49 3.37 -3.44
C GLU A 34 6.47 4.16 -2.13
N TRP A 35 6.93 3.51 -1.07
CA TRP A 35 7.17 4.18 0.21
C TRP A 35 8.36 5.12 0.05
N ALA A 36 8.32 6.30 0.68
CA ALA A 36 9.47 7.20 0.69
C ALA A 36 10.66 6.58 1.44
N GLY A 37 10.37 5.67 2.39
CA GLY A 37 11.36 4.88 3.13
C GLY A 37 11.18 3.36 2.94
N PRO A 38 11.68 2.56 3.91
CA PRO A 38 11.47 1.11 3.92
C PRO A 38 9.97 0.75 3.94
N PRO A 39 9.58 -0.42 3.39
CA PRO A 39 8.19 -0.87 3.43
C PRO A 39 7.62 -0.95 4.85
N HIS A 40 6.38 -0.49 5.01
CA HIS A 40 5.73 -0.51 6.32
C HIS A 40 5.36 -1.96 6.73
N PRO A 41 5.66 -2.40 7.97
CA PRO A 41 5.45 -3.79 8.38
C PRO A 41 3.97 -4.20 8.52
N LEU A 42 3.07 -3.23 8.71
CA LEU A 42 1.63 -3.46 8.92
C LEU A 42 0.74 -2.99 7.77
N PHE A 43 1.30 -2.29 6.78
CA PHE A 43 0.53 -1.74 5.66
C PHE A 43 1.24 -2.09 4.35
N THR A 44 0.48 -2.59 3.39
CA THR A 44 0.99 -2.98 2.08
C THR A 44 0.53 -1.98 1.04
N LEU A 45 1.45 -1.41 0.28
CA LEU A 45 1.19 -0.57 -0.87
C LEU A 45 1.41 -1.38 -2.14
N LYS A 46 0.39 -1.48 -3.00
CA LYS A 46 0.51 -2.14 -4.29
C LYS A 46 1.09 -1.15 -5.32
N PRO A 47 2.29 -1.40 -5.87
CA PRO A 47 2.98 -0.39 -6.66
C PRO A 47 2.32 -0.05 -7.99
N SER A 48 1.53 -0.95 -8.56
CA SER A 48 0.94 -0.80 -9.89
C SER A 48 -0.33 0.05 -9.94
N ASP A 49 -1.02 0.21 -8.81
CA ASP A 49 -2.30 0.92 -8.75
C ASP A 49 -2.45 1.80 -7.52
N GLY A 50 -1.50 1.77 -6.58
CA GLY A 50 -1.53 2.57 -5.36
C GLY A 50 -2.53 2.06 -4.33
N MET A 51 -3.03 0.82 -4.44
CA MET A 51 -3.92 0.24 -3.44
C MET A 51 -3.19 0.00 -2.12
N LEU A 52 -3.74 0.54 -1.04
CA LEU A 52 -3.24 0.38 0.32
C LEU A 52 -4.08 -0.66 1.07
N PHE A 53 -3.42 -1.61 1.71
CA PHE A 53 -4.03 -2.65 2.52
C PHE A 53 -3.51 -2.59 3.96
N ALA A 54 -4.38 -2.78 4.94
CA ALA A 54 -4.04 -2.95 6.34
C ALA A 54 -3.93 -4.43 6.69
N SER A 55 -2.85 -4.83 7.35
CA SER A 55 -2.74 -6.20 7.83
C SER A 55 -3.71 -6.46 8.98
N SER A 56 -4.05 -7.74 9.18
CA SER A 56 -4.87 -8.18 10.33
C SER A 56 -4.26 -7.90 11.71
N GLN A 57 -2.98 -7.49 11.76
CA GLN A 57 -2.27 -7.15 13.00
C GLN A 57 -2.40 -5.67 13.37
N VAL A 58 -2.94 -4.83 12.48
CA VAL A 58 -3.21 -3.42 12.76
C VAL A 58 -4.22 -3.32 13.89
N ARG A 59 -3.88 -2.55 14.93
CA ARG A 59 -4.77 -2.23 16.04
C ARG A 59 -5.47 -0.90 15.79
N GLU A 60 -6.63 -0.71 16.43
CA GLU A 60 -7.36 0.55 16.42
C GLU A 60 -6.46 1.71 16.88
N GLY A 61 -6.55 2.84 16.19
CA GLY A 61 -5.78 4.04 16.48
C GLY A 61 -5.40 4.84 15.24
N ARG A 62 -4.61 5.90 15.45
CA ARG A 62 -4.03 6.71 14.37
C ARG A 62 -2.65 6.17 14.02
N HIS A 63 -2.47 5.81 12.76
CA HIS A 63 -1.20 5.41 12.19
C HIS A 63 -0.72 6.50 11.24
N ILE A 64 0.57 6.85 11.30
CA ILE A 64 1.22 7.77 10.36
C ILE A 64 2.17 6.92 9.53
N LEU A 65 2.02 7.00 8.20
CA LEU A 65 2.75 6.19 7.25
C LEU A 65 3.69 7.14 6.49
N ASP A 66 4.93 7.24 6.96
CA ASP A 66 5.98 8.09 6.40
C ASP A 66 6.75 7.38 5.27
#